data_AF-A0A932T8K3-F1
#
_entry.id   AF-A0A932T8K3-F1
#
_cell.length_a   1.000
_cell.length_b   1.000
_cell.length_c   1.000
_cell.angle_alpha   90.00
_cell.angle_beta   90.00
_cell.angle_gamma   90.00
#
_symmetry.space_group_name_H-M   'P 1'
#
loop_
_entity.id
_entity.type
_entity.pdbx_description
1 polymer ?
#
loop_
_entity_poly.entity_id
_entity_poly.type
_entity_poly.pdbx_seq_one_letter_code
_entity_poly.pdbx_strand_id
1 'polypeptide(L)' 'MAIKAVGGKYDGVLINELKNGNISYYIRYRDENNISVRKKVGTKTS' A
#
# COMPACT_ATOMS: atom_id res chain seq x y z
N MET A 1 -0.19 5.95 -12.87
CA MET A 1 0.11 5.39 -11.54
C MET A 1 -1.15 4.71 -11.05
N ALA A 2 -1.07 3.43 -10.71
CA ALA A 2 -2.18 2.68 -10.15
C ALA A 2 -1.71 2.07 -8.85
N ILE A 3 -2.45 2.29 -7.77
CA ILE A 3 -2.26 1.57 -6.52
C ILE A 3 -2.75 0.14 -6.78
N LYS A 4 -1.84 -0.83 -6.75
CA LYS A 4 -2.15 -2.26 -6.99
C LYS A 4 -2.11 -3.02 -5.67
N ALA A 5 -3.08 -3.90 -5.46
CA ALA A 5 -3.02 -4.86 -4.37
C ALA A 5 -2.00 -5.95 -4.70
N VAL A 6 -1.18 -6.33 -3.72
CA VAL A 6 -0.19 -7.41 -3.89
C VAL A 6 -0.88 -8.78 -3.83
N GLY A 7 -1.83 -8.95 -2.91
CA GLY A 7 -2.59 -10.18 -2.74
C GLY A 7 -1.80 -11.34 -2.14
N GLY A 8 -2.43 -12.53 -2.09
CA GLY A 8 -1.82 -13.75 -1.56
C GLY A 8 -1.40 -13.62 -0.09
N LYS A 9 -0.16 -14.04 0.22
CA LYS A 9 0.41 -13.93 1.59
C LYS A 9 0.59 -12.48 2.09
N TYR A 10 0.45 -11.50 1.20
CA TYR A 10 0.52 -10.07 1.50
C TYR A 10 -0.83 -9.39 1.26
N ASP A 11 -1.93 -10.11 1.49
CA ASP A 11 -3.25 -9.50 1.43
C ASP A 11 -3.34 -8.28 2.36
N GLY A 12 -4.02 -7.23 1.89
CA GLY A 12 -4.02 -5.92 2.53
C GLY A 12 -2.81 -5.04 2.21
N VAL A 13 -1.73 -5.54 1.59
CA VAL A 13 -0.61 -4.70 1.12
C VAL A 13 -0.92 -4.13 -0.26
N LEU A 14 -0.63 -2.84 -0.43
CA LEU A 14 -0.77 -2.12 -1.69
C LEU A 14 0.57 -1.49 -2.09
N ILE A 15 0.87 -1.51 -3.38
CA ILE A 15 2.06 -0.89 -3.97
C ILE A 15 1.66 0.22 -4.93
N ASN A 16 2.42 1.30 -4.95
CA ASN A 16 2.28 2.40 -5.90
C ASN A 16 3.64 2.72 -6.53
N GLU A 17 3.79 2.41 -7.80
CA GLU A 17 4.94 2.77 -8.62
C GLU A 17 4.85 4.26 -8.98
N LEU A 18 5.82 5.04 -8.50
CA LEU A 18 5.91 6.46 -8.72
C LEU A 18 6.63 6.77 -10.04
N LYS A 19 6.37 7.95 -10.61
CA LYS A 19 6.87 8.41 -11.92
C LYS A 19 8.39 8.52 -11.94
N ASN A 20 9.00 8.69 -10.77
CA ASN A 20 10.44 8.79 -10.56
C ASN A 20 11.11 7.42 -10.30
N GLY A 21 10.41 6.30 -10.48
CA GLY A 21 10.94 4.95 -10.25
C GLY A 21 10.90 4.46 -8.81
N ASN A 22 10.51 5.31 -7.85
CA ASN A 22 10.34 4.90 -6.45
C ASN A 22 9.07 4.06 -6.26
N ILE A 23 9.03 3.27 -5.20
CA ILE A 23 7.87 2.44 -4.85
C ILE A 23 7.36 2.86 -3.47
N SER A 24 6.10 3.30 -3.38
CA SER A 24 5.44 3.50 -2.08
C SER A 24 4.63 2.27 -1.69
N TYR A 25 4.76 1.85 -0.43
CA TYR A 25 4.02 0.74 0.15
C TYR A 25 2.95 1.25 1.12
N TYR A 26 1.79 0.61 1.07
CA TYR A 26 0.67 0.89 1.95
C TYR A 26 0.12 -0.41 2.52
N ILE A 27 -0.50 -0.31 3.69
CA ILE A 27 -1.33 -1.37 4.26
C ILE A 27 -2.78 -0.90 4.30
N ARG A 28 -3.69 -1.83 4.07
CA ARG A 28 -5.12 -1.68 4.24
C ARG A 28 -5.54 -2.51 5.45
N TYR A 29 -6.17 -1.88 6.42
CA TYR A 29 -6.70 -2.52 7.61
C TYR A 29 -8.05 -1.91 7.97
N ARG A 30 -8.79 -2.57 8.87
CA ARG A 30 -9.96 -1.95 9.49
C ARG A 30 -9.54 -1.35 10.82
N ASP A 31 -9.94 -0.11 11.07
CA ASP A 31 -9.70 0.54 12.35
C ASP A 31 -10.68 0.07 13.43
N GLU A 32 -10.59 0.68 14.61
CA GLU A 32 -11.46 0.40 15.77
C GLU A 32 -12.95 0.63 15.48
N ASN A 33 -13.28 1.48 14.50
CA ASN A 33 -14.65 1.76 14.06
C ASN A 33 -15.08 0.88 12.90
N ASN A 34 -14.30 -0.16 12.58
CA ASN A 34 -14.53 -1.08 11.47
C ASN A 34 -14.45 -0.40 10.08
N ILE A 35 -13.82 0.78 10.00
CA ILE A 35 -13.65 1.55 8.76
C ILE A 35 -12.40 1.09 8.06
N SER A 36 -12.49 0.88 6.74
CA SER A 36 -11.36 0.49 5.91
C SER A 36 -10.41 1.66 5.69
N VAL A 37 -9.25 1.64 6.35
CA VAL A 37 -8.20 2.67 6.26
C VAL A 37 -7.03 2.17 5.41
N ARG A 38 -6.39 3.09 4.68
CA ARG A 38 -5.11 2.85 3.99
C ARG A 38 -4.02 3.71 4.63
N LYS A 39 -2.93 3.09 5.06
CA LYS A 39 -1.78 3.79 5.67
C LYS A 39 -0.51 3.53 4.89
N LYS A 40 0.21 4.60 4.54
CA LYS A 40 1.55 4.50 3.93
C LYS A 40 2.53 4.02 5.00
N VAL A 41 3.29 2.97 4.70
CA VAL A 41 4.24 2.36 5.65
C VAL A 41 5.69 2.52 5.22
N GLY A 42 5.95 2.84 3.95
CA GLY A 42 7.31 3.04 3.49
C GLY A 42 7.39 3.51 2.05
N THR A 43 8.59 3.95 1.68
CA THR A 43 8.97 4.20 0.30
C THR A 43 10.31 3.53 0.06
N LYS A 44 10.40 2.66 -0.94
CA LYS A 44 11.70 2.22 -1.47
C LYS A 44 12.14 3.25 -2.48
N THR A 45 13.25 3.90 -2.18
CA THR A 45 14.00 4.70 -3.15
C THR A 45 14.89 3.76 -3.94
N SER A 46 14.91 3.93 -5.25
CA SER A 46 15.83 3.20 -6.11
C SER A 46 17.19 3.89 -6.17
#